data_AF-A0AAW4S5J3-F1
#
_entry.id   AF-A0AAW4S5J3-F1
#
_cell.length_a   1.000
_cell.length_b   1.000
_cell.length_c   1.000
_cell.angle_alpha   90.00
_cell.angle_beta   90.00
_cell.angle_gamma   90.00
#
_symmetry.space_group_name_H-M   'P 1'
#
loop_
_entity.id
_entity.type
_entity.pdbx_description
1 polymer ?
#
loop_
_entity_poly.entity_id
_entity_poly.type
_entity_poly.pdbx_seq_one_letter_code
_entity_poly.pdbx_strand_id
1 'polypeptide(L)' 'MTKPHAGPSPEEIKEKHDLEEALEEGLEETFPGSDPVNVTQPAPSRADGHVKRSD' A
#
# COMPACT_ATOMS: atom_id res chain seq x y z
N MET A 1 -34.58 -0.99 15.21
CA MET A 1 -34.03 0.24 15.81
C MET A 1 -32.61 -0.09 16.26
N THR A 2 -31.59 0.53 15.68
CA THR A 2 -30.22 0.40 16.14
C THR A 2 -30.07 1.21 17.42
N LYS A 3 -29.54 0.59 18.49
CA LYS A 3 -29.25 1.30 19.75
C LYS A 3 -28.25 2.43 19.45
N PRO A 4 -28.37 3.61 20.09
CA PRO A 4 -27.32 4.62 20.00
C PRO A 4 -26.03 4.01 20.56
N HIS A 5 -24.98 3.98 19.74
CA HIS A 5 -23.67 3.52 20.19
C HIS A 5 -23.14 4.59 21.15
N ALA A 6 -23.03 4.23 22.43
CA ALA A 6 -22.27 5.03 23.38
C ALA A 6 -20.83 5.13 22.86
N GLY A 7 -20.19 6.29 23.03
CA GLY A 7 -18.81 6.49 22.60
C GLY A 7 -17.86 5.48 23.25
N PRO A 8 -16.68 5.26 22.67
CA PRO A 8 -15.72 4.28 23.17
C PRO A 8 -15.29 4.63 24.59
N SER A 9 -15.18 3.61 25.42
CA SER A 9 -14.60 3.67 26.75
C SER A 9 -13.09 3.96 26.68
N PRO A 10 -12.51 4.45 27.78
CA PRO A 10 -11.05 4.68 27.86
C PRO A 10 -10.23 3.41 27.58
N GLU A 11 -10.75 2.23 27.91
CA GLU A 11 -10.09 0.95 27.64
C GLU A 11 -10.08 0.63 26.14
N GLU A 12 -11.21 0.83 25.45
CA GLU A 12 -11.30 0.64 24.00
C GLU A 12 -10.42 1.61 23.22
N ILE A 13 -10.25 2.85 23.72
CA ILE A 13 -9.33 3.83 23.11
C ILE A 13 -7.88 3.35 23.23
N LYS A 14 -7.51 2.79 24.39
CA LYS A 14 -6.16 2.27 24.63
C LYS A 14 -5.89 1.04 23.75
N GLU A 15 -6.82 0.09 23.72
CA GLU A 15 -6.70 -1.12 22.89
C GLU A 15 -6.58 -0.77 21.40
N LYS A 16 -7.35 0.22 20.92
CA LYS A 16 -7.24 0.72 19.55
C LYS A 16 -5.85 1.28 19.27
N HIS A 17 -5.28 2.06 20.18
CA HIS A 17 -3.95 2.63 20.01
C HIS A 17 -2.87 1.55 19.93
N ASP A 18 -2.90 0.58 20.85
CA ASP A 18 -1.95 -0.53 20.88
C ASP A 18 -2.05 -1.37 19.58
N LEU A 19 -3.27 -1.55 19.04
CA LEU A 19 -3.50 -2.23 17.77
C LEU A 19 -2.98 -1.43 16.57
N GLU A 20 -3.18 -0.11 16.55
CA GLU A 20 -2.69 0.76 15.47
C GLU A 20 -1.16 0.75 15.39
N GLU A 21 -0.48 0.76 16.54
CA GLU A 21 0.99 0.70 16.60
C GLU A 21 1.52 -0.63 16.05
N ALA A 22 0.94 -1.76 16.46
CA ALA A 22 1.34 -3.08 15.98
C ALA A 22 1.08 -3.26 14.47
N LEU A 23 0.03 -2.64 13.93
CA LEU A 23 -0.25 -2.66 12.50
C LEU A 23 0.78 -1.85 11.70
N GLU A 24 1.17 -0.68 12.19
CA GLU A 24 2.18 0.15 11.53
C GLU A 24 3.55 -0.54 11.52
N GLU A 25 3.99 -1.08 12.66
CA GLU A 25 5.25 -1.82 12.78
C GLU A 25 5.31 -2.98 11.77
N GLY A 26 4.24 -3.78 11.70
CA GLY A 26 4.16 -4.88 10.72
C GLY A 26 4.12 -4.41 9.26
N LEU A 27 3.61 -3.20 8.99
CA LEU A 27 3.56 -2.62 7.65
C LEU A 27 4.94 -2.11 7.21
N GLU A 28 5.69 -1.49 8.12
CA GLU A 28 7.06 -1.01 7.86
C GLU A 28 8.00 -2.17 7.50
N GLU A 29 7.84 -3.34 8.13
CA GLU A 29 8.67 -4.53 7.88
C GLU A 29 8.30 -5.28 6.58
N THR A 30 7.08 -5.11 6.07
CA THR A 30 6.57 -5.92 4.94
C THR A 30 6.80 -5.31 3.56
N PHE A 31 7.22 -4.05 3.49
CA PHE A 31 7.59 -3.43 2.22
C PHE A 31 9.11 -3.29 2.12
N PRO A 32 9.80 -4.16 1.36
CA PRO A 32 11.09 -3.76 0.81
C PRO A 32 10.82 -2.47 0.05
N GLY A 33 11.37 -1.35 0.54
CA GLY A 33 11.08 -0.01 0.03
C GLY A 33 10.98 -0.05 -1.48
N SER A 34 9.74 0.08 -1.99
CA SER A 34 9.28 -0.18 -3.36
C SER A 34 10.39 -0.69 -4.29
N ASP A 35 10.49 -2.01 -4.50
CA ASP A 35 11.45 -2.69 -5.39
C ASP A 35 11.98 -1.71 -6.46
N PRO A 36 13.28 -1.36 -6.47
CA PRO A 36 13.80 -0.23 -7.21
C PRO A 36 13.26 -0.23 -8.65
N VAL A 37 12.91 0.97 -9.14
CA VAL A 37 12.45 1.13 -10.52
C VAL A 37 13.47 0.44 -11.43
N ASN A 38 13.03 -0.60 -12.14
CA ASN A 38 13.86 -1.32 -13.09
C ASN A 38 14.45 -0.32 -14.10
N VAL A 39 15.75 -0.02 -13.96
CA VAL A 39 16.45 1.02 -14.75
C VAL A 39 16.52 0.66 -16.22
N THR A 40 16.43 -0.62 -16.55
CA THR A 40 16.41 -1.11 -17.93
C THR A 40 14.99 -1.44 -18.35
N GLN A 41 14.52 -0.78 -19.41
CA GLN A 41 13.36 -1.28 -20.16
C GLN A 41 13.70 -2.70 -20.66
N PRO A 42 12.77 -3.67 -20.53
CA PRO A 42 12.93 -4.95 -21.21
C PRO A 42 13.09 -4.72 -22.72
N ALA A 43 13.74 -5.66 -23.41
CA ALA A 43 13.91 -5.57 -24.86
C ALA A 43 12.54 -5.30 -25.53
N PRO A 44 12.47 -4.43 -26.55
CA PRO A 44 11.22 -4.11 -27.25
C PRO A 44 10.50 -5.39 -27.64
N SER A 45 9.22 -5.46 -27.29
CA SER A 45 8.34 -6.56 -27.67
C SER A 45 8.02 -6.48 -29.16
N ARG A 46 7.52 -7.58 -29.73
CA ARG A 46 7.03 -7.61 -31.12
C ARG A 46 5.91 -6.59 -31.38
N ALA A 47 5.17 -6.18 -30.35
CA ALA A 47 4.12 -5.17 -30.46
C ALA A 47 4.71 -3.76 -30.69
N ASP A 48 5.89 -3.48 -30.12
CA ASP A 48 6.54 -2.17 -30.17
C ASP A 48 7.09 -1.82 -31.57
N GLY A 49 7.33 -2.83 -32.40
CA GLY A 49 7.84 -2.66 -33.76
C GLY A 49 6.87 -2.00 -34.77
N HIS A 50 5.62 -1.71 -34.38
CA HIS A 50 4.61 -1.16 -35.31
C HIS A 50 4.52 0.37 -35.29
N VAL A 51 5.28 1.06 -34.43
CA VAL A 51 5.33 2.54 -34.42
C VAL A 51 6.22 3.00 -35.58
N LYS A 52 5.61 3.25 -36.74
CA LYS A 52 6.27 3.98 -37.83
C LYS A 52 6.56 5.40 -37.32
N ARG A 53 7.82 5.73 -37.10
CA ARG A 53 8.24 7.13 -36.95
C ARG A 53 8.07 7.78 -38.33
N SER A 54 7.12 8.70 -38.44
CA SER A 54 7.09 9.65 -39.55
C SER A 54 8.12 10.73 -39.24
N ASP A 55 9.03 10.97 -40.18
CA ASP A 55 10.02 12.06 -40.13
C ASP A 55 9.36 13.45 -40.24
#